data_AF-A0A174JTI6-F1
#
_entry.id   AF-A0A174JTI6-F1
#
_cell.length_a   1.000
_cell.length_b   1.000
_cell.length_c   1.000
_cell.angle_alpha   90.00
_cell.angle_beta   90.00
_cell.angle_gamma   90.00
#
_symmetry.space_group_name_H-M   'P 1'
#
loop_
_entity.id
_entity.type
_entity.pdbx_description
1 polymer ?
#
loop_
_entity_poly.entity_id
_entity_poly.type
_entity_poly.pdbx_seq_one_letter_code
_entity_poly.pdbx_strand_id
1 'polypeptide(L)'
;MAIAVHESAWGTSRRAQEDHNLTGYGVYSDSAKGINAPSKEENLLMTAKLLKESYLTKSGSHYKGTSLMAVNESYCTSGDWAINVTTHAYTLMDRL
;
A
#
# COMPACT_ATOMS: atom_id res chain seq x y z
N MET A 1 -7.10 -2.93 -2.51
CA MET A 1 -7.22 -3.96 -1.46
C MET A 1 -5.98 -4.84 -1.34
N ALA A 2 -5.42 -5.39 -2.43
CA ALA A 2 -4.24 -6.27 -2.34
C ALA A 2 -3.01 -5.65 -1.65
N ILE A 3 -2.73 -4.36 -1.88
CA ILE A 3 -1.69 -3.62 -1.15
C ILE A 3 -1.94 -3.68 0.37
N ALA A 4 -3.15 -3.33 0.82
CA ALA A 4 -3.48 -3.40 2.24
C ALA A 4 -3.32 -4.81 2.82
N VAL A 5 -3.71 -5.86 2.08
CA VAL A 5 -3.49 -7.25 2.52
C VAL A 5 -2.01 -7.56 2.70
N HIS A 6 -1.18 -7.16 1.73
CA HIS A 6 0.26 -7.37 1.77
C HIS A 6 0.89 -6.64 2.98
N GLU A 7 0.65 -5.34 3.10
CA GLU A 7 1.29 -4.45 4.07
C GLU A 7 0.84 -4.70 5.52
N SER A 8 -0.36 -5.27 5.72
CA SER A 8 -0.91 -5.51 7.05
C SER A 8 -0.91 -6.98 7.48
N ALA A 9 -0.29 -7.87 6.70
CA ALA A 9 -0.39 -9.32 6.91
C ALA A 9 -1.86 -9.76 7.04
N TRP A 10 -2.69 -9.48 6.04
CA TRP A 10 -4.14 -9.76 6.07
C TRP A 10 -4.89 -9.06 7.22
N GLY A 11 -4.43 -7.87 7.61
CA GLY A 11 -5.04 -7.07 8.67
C GLY A 11 -4.67 -7.50 10.10
N THR A 12 -3.72 -8.43 10.26
CA THR A 12 -3.32 -8.93 11.58
C THR A 12 -2.12 -8.21 12.18
N SER A 13 -1.47 -7.30 11.44
CA SER A 13 -0.37 -6.52 11.99
C SER A 13 -0.83 -5.62 13.14
N ARG A 14 0.04 -5.39 14.12
CA ARG A 14 -0.24 -4.49 15.27
C ARG A 14 -0.75 -3.14 14.79
N ARG A 15 -0.10 -2.55 13.78
CA ARG A 15 -0.46 -1.23 13.23
C ARG A 15 -1.82 -1.24 12.54
N ALA A 16 -2.18 -2.33 11.87
CA ALA A 16 -3.51 -2.46 11.29
C ALA A 16 -4.60 -2.54 12.36
N GLN A 17 -4.33 -3.23 13.46
CA GLN A 17 -5.30 -3.47 14.53
C GLN A 17 -5.45 -2.26 15.47
N GLU A 18 -4.33 -1.67 15.90
CA GLU A 18 -4.28 -0.64 16.94
C GLU A 18 -4.20 0.78 16.35
N ASP A 19 -3.46 0.94 15.25
CA ASP A 19 -3.11 2.26 14.69
C ASP A 19 -3.97 2.64 13.46
N HIS A 20 -4.92 1.78 13.08
CA HIS A 20 -5.73 1.91 11.85
C HIS A 20 -4.90 2.11 10.57
N ASN A 21 -3.67 1.61 10.54
CA ASN A 21 -2.76 1.74 9.40
C ASN A 21 -2.59 0.39 8.70
N LEU A 22 -3.37 0.16 7.66
CA LEU A 22 -3.40 -1.08 6.87
C LEU A 22 -2.33 -1.13 5.77
N THR A 23 -1.76 0.00 5.39
CA THR A 23 -0.92 0.13 4.19
C THR A 23 0.53 0.50 4.51
N GLY A 24 0.87 0.66 5.79
CA GLY A 24 2.18 1.18 6.19
C GLY A 24 2.37 2.66 5.82
N TYR A 25 1.28 3.42 5.68
CA TYR A 25 1.35 4.82 5.24
C TYR A 25 2.23 5.66 6.20
N GLY A 26 3.25 6.32 5.63
CA GLY A 26 4.22 7.12 6.38
C GLY A 26 5.20 6.32 7.26
N VAL A 27 5.32 5.01 7.05
CA VAL A 27 6.24 4.14 7.79
C VAL A 27 7.54 3.96 7.01
N TYR A 28 8.63 4.54 7.51
CA TYR A 28 9.94 4.51 6.84
C TYR A 28 11.01 3.72 7.61
N SER A 29 10.67 3.21 8.80
CA SER A 29 11.50 2.36 9.65
C SER A 29 10.64 1.60 10.66
N ASP A 30 11.17 0.54 11.27
CA ASP A 30 10.46 -0.27 12.27
C ASP A 30 9.99 0.55 13.48
N SER A 31 10.76 1.57 13.86
CA SER A 31 10.44 2.48 14.98
C SER A 31 9.54 3.64 14.58
N ALA A 32 9.33 3.90 13.28
CA ALA A 32 8.48 5.00 12.84
C ALA A 32 7.04 4.75 13.27
N LYS A 33 6.36 5.75 13.83
CA LYS A 33 4.94 5.64 14.21
C LYS A 33 4.02 5.43 13.00
N GLY A 34 4.38 6.00 11.85
CA GLY A 34 3.50 6.10 10.69
C GLY A 34 2.54 7.30 10.77
N ILE A 35 1.84 7.57 9.68
CA ILE A 35 0.75 8.53 9.65
C ILE A 35 -0.55 7.72 9.82
N ASN A 36 -1.02 7.67 11.06
CA ASN A 36 -2.20 6.92 11.45
C ASN A 36 -3.47 7.67 11.07
N ALA A 37 -4.54 6.94 10.78
CA ALA A 37 -5.83 7.51 10.42
C ALA A 37 -6.89 7.29 11.52
N PRO A 38 -7.92 8.14 11.60
CA PRO A 38 -9.07 7.92 12.48
C PRO A 38 -9.77 6.58 12.27
N SER A 39 -9.72 6.02 11.06
CA SER A 39 -10.27 4.71 10.73
C SER A 39 -9.44 3.97 9.67
N LYS A 40 -9.64 2.65 9.58
CA LYS A 40 -9.04 1.80 8.54
C LYS A 40 -9.44 2.25 7.13
N GLU A 41 -10.69 2.66 6.95
CA GLU A 41 -11.20 3.16 5.67
C GLU A 41 -10.47 4.44 5.25
N GLU A 42 -10.26 5.36 6.19
CA GLU A 42 -9.58 6.61 5.91
C GLU A 42 -8.09 6.39 5.54
N ASN A 43 -7.41 5.43 6.19
CA ASN A 43 -6.06 5.03 5.78
C ASN A 43 -6.01 4.46 4.35
N LEU A 44 -7.01 3.67 3.96
CA LEU A 44 -7.14 3.17 2.58
C LEU A 44 -7.33 4.32 1.59
N LEU A 45 -8.19 5.30 1.92
CA LEU A 45 -8.43 6.48 1.08
C LEU A 45 -7.20 7.37 0.96
N MET A 46 -6.45 7.59 2.05
CA MET A 46 -5.16 8.31 2.03
C MET A 46 -4.17 7.65 1.07
N THR A 47 -4.04 6.32 1.17
CA THR A 47 -3.14 5.56 0.28
C THR A 47 -3.60 5.60 -1.17
N ALA A 48 -4.90 5.46 -1.42
CA ALA A 48 -5.46 5.56 -2.76
C ALA A 48 -5.24 6.94 -3.38
N LYS A 49 -5.39 8.01 -2.58
CA LYS A 49 -5.09 9.38 -2.99
C LYS A 49 -3.62 9.56 -3.35
N LEU A 50 -2.70 9.10 -2.50
CA LEU A 50 -1.26 9.13 -2.79
C LEU A 50 -0.92 8.42 -4.10
N LEU A 51 -1.42 7.19 -4.28
CA LEU A 51 -1.19 6.43 -5.51
C LEU A 51 -1.74 7.18 -6.73
N LYS A 52 -2.95 7.74 -6.63
CA LYS A 52 -3.55 8.51 -7.72
C LYS A 52 -2.71 9.75 -8.07
N GLU A 53 -2.35 10.56 -7.08
CA GLU A 53 -1.73 11.87 -7.30
C GLU A 53 -0.26 11.75 -7.68
N SER A 54 0.50 10.86 -7.01
CA SER A 54 1.95 10.81 -7.15
C SER A 54 2.46 9.70 -8.07
N TYR A 55 1.77 8.56 -8.16
CA TYR A 55 2.26 7.37 -8.88
C TYR A 55 1.57 7.13 -10.22
N LEU A 56 0.25 7.37 -10.30
CA LEU A 56 -0.59 7.00 -11.45
C LEU A 56 -0.96 8.20 -12.34
N THR A 57 -0.57 9.41 -11.95
CA THR A 57 -0.79 10.64 -12.74
C THR A 57 0.53 11.04 -13.40
N LYS A 58 0.53 11.32 -14.72
CA LYS A 58 1.76 11.62 -15.48
C LYS A 58 2.62 12.75 -14.92
N SER A 59 2.00 13.75 -14.27
CA SER A 59 2.69 14.87 -13.61
C SER A 59 3.08 14.59 -12.16
N GLY A 60 2.76 13.40 -11.64
CA GLY A 60 3.07 12.98 -10.27
C GLY A 60 4.56 12.74 -10.08
N SER A 61 5.05 13.02 -8.86
CA SER A 61 6.48 12.94 -8.51
C SER A 61 7.11 11.55 -8.65
N HIS A 62 6.31 10.49 -8.66
CA HIS A 62 6.74 9.10 -8.73
C HIS A 62 6.19 8.37 -9.96
N TYR A 63 5.69 9.11 -10.95
CA TYR A 63 5.13 8.50 -12.14
C TYR A 63 6.21 7.84 -13.00
N LYS A 64 6.07 6.53 -13.18
CA LYS A 64 6.91 5.71 -14.06
C LYS A 64 6.10 4.83 -15.01
N GLY A 65 4.78 4.94 -14.96
CA GLY A 65 3.82 4.06 -15.65
C GLY A 65 2.65 3.69 -14.74
N THR A 66 1.69 2.94 -15.28
CA THR A 66 0.46 2.56 -14.55
C THR A 66 0.43 1.10 -14.11
N SER A 67 1.50 0.33 -14.35
CA SER A 67 1.62 -1.06 -13.88
C SER A 67 2.08 -1.12 -12.42
N LEU A 68 1.83 -2.24 -11.74
CA LEU A 68 2.36 -2.47 -10.39
C LEU A 68 3.89 -2.42 -10.36
N MET A 69 4.57 -2.88 -11.42
CA MET A 69 6.03 -2.79 -11.55
C MET A 69 6.50 -1.33 -11.59
N ALA A 70 5.81 -0.47 -12.34
CA ALA A 70 6.12 0.95 -12.40
C ALA A 70 5.89 1.67 -11.05
N VAL A 71 4.84 1.28 -10.31
CA VAL A 71 4.62 1.78 -8.95
C VAL A 71 5.75 1.31 -8.03
N ASN A 72 6.14 0.04 -8.13
CA ASN A 72 7.16 -0.57 -7.26
C ASN A 72 8.47 0.19 -7.29
N GLU A 73 8.90 0.62 -8.47
CA GLU A 73 10.13 1.37 -8.70
C GLU A 73 10.31 2.65 -7.85
N SER A 74 9.27 3.13 -7.18
CA SER A 74 9.36 4.23 -6.21
C SER A 74 8.64 3.96 -4.89
N TYR A 75 7.80 2.92 -4.83
CA TYR A 75 7.04 2.58 -3.62
C TYR A 75 7.83 1.69 -2.66
N CYS A 76 8.65 0.76 -3.19
CA CYS A 76 9.47 -0.15 -2.39
C CYS A 76 10.85 -0.33 -3.02
N THR A 77 11.89 -0.45 -2.19
CA THR A 77 13.26 -0.72 -2.66
C THR A 77 13.46 -2.18 -3.09
N SER A 78 12.57 -3.08 -2.67
CA SER A 78 12.62 -4.49 -3.04
C SER A 78 11.89 -4.77 -4.37
N GLY A 79 12.42 -5.67 -5.19
CA GLY A 79 11.78 -6.06 -6.45
C GLY A 79 10.48 -6.88 -6.28
N ASP A 80 10.30 -7.51 -5.12
CA ASP A 80 9.26 -8.53 -4.92
C ASP A 80 7.90 -7.96 -4.52
N TRP A 81 7.83 -6.69 -4.10
CA TRP A 81 6.58 -6.09 -3.63
C TRP A 81 5.46 -6.16 -4.68
N ALA A 82 5.74 -5.81 -5.94
CA ALA A 82 4.74 -5.89 -7.00
C ALA A 82 4.23 -7.32 -7.23
N ILE A 83 5.13 -8.30 -7.13
CA ILE A 83 4.80 -9.72 -7.29
C ILE A 83 3.89 -10.18 -6.13
N ASN A 84 4.25 -9.85 -4.89
CA ASN A 84 3.48 -10.22 -3.71
C ASN A 84 2.07 -9.58 -3.72
N VAL A 85 1.99 -8.29 -4.05
CA VAL A 85 0.70 -7.59 -4.22
C VAL A 85 -0.14 -8.24 -5.32
N THR A 86 0.48 -8.61 -6.45
CA THR A 86 -0.22 -9.30 -7.55
C THR A 86 -0.76 -10.66 -7.09
N THR A 87 0.02 -11.44 -6.36
CA THR A 87 -0.39 -12.74 -5.78
C THR A 87 -1.59 -12.58 -4.84
N HIS A 88 -1.57 -11.59 -3.96
CA HIS A 88 -2.70 -11.29 -3.08
C HIS A 88 -3.93 -10.82 -3.87
N ALA A 89 -3.75 -10.09 -4.97
CA ALA A 89 -4.86 -9.67 -5.82
C ALA A 89 -5.58 -10.88 -6.44
N TYR A 90 -4.83 -11.83 -7.02
CA TYR A 90 -5.42 -13.07 -7.53
C TYR A 90 -6.09 -13.89 -6.43
N THR A 91 -5.45 -14.03 -5.27
CA THR A 91 -6.03 -14.74 -4.12
C THR A 91 -7.37 -14.14 -3.68
N LEU A 92 -7.53 -12.82 -3.76
CA LEU A 92 -8.80 -12.15 -3.46
C LEU A 92 -9.83 -12.41 -4.56
N MET A 93 -9.44 -12.36 -5.83
CA MET A 93 -10.33 -12.61 -6.97
C MET A 93 -10.89 -14.03 -6.95
N ASP A 94 -10.07 -15.02 -6.59
CA ASP A 94 -10.48 -16.43 -6.48
C ASP A 94 -11.49 -16.71 -5.35
N ARG A 95 -11.69 -15.74 -4.44
CA ARG A 95 -12.62 -15.83 -3.30
C ARG A 95 -13.95 -15.11 -3.54
N LEU A 96 -14.12 -14.48 -4.71
CA LEU A 96 -15.35 -13.80 -5.12
C LEU A 96 -16.23 -14.72 -5.97
#